data_AF-A0A0X3P9Q7-F1
#
_entry.id   AF-A0A0X3P9Q7-F1
#
_cell.length_a   1.000
_cell.length_b   1.000
_cell.length_c   1.000
_cell.angle_alpha   90.00
_cell.angle_beta   90.00
_cell.angle_gamma   90.00
#
_symmetry.space_group_name_H-M   'P 1'
#
loop_
_entity.id
_entity.type
_entity.pdbx_description
1 polymer ?
#
loop_
_entity_poly.entity_id
_entity_poly.type
_entity_poly.pdbx_seq_one_letter_code
_entity_poly.pdbx_strand_id
1 'polypeptide(L)'
;MKEYCDADTALTGDLRARESTMEPEIRDAVDAERIQNCLRQLPLPRRVSDLKNHPLYVLQRHLLKFEIIHPPDAPVIGFLKVGKTDSMGEPIFSRDYLHICHTREAWLKEAKVVRIGEKPAKVVKALMSMKRKLLCDAGGPPPMVELYGPWQVEDYIPPVAENGVVPRNEHGNVELFKPSMLPLGCVHICLSGIQHIAKRLEIDVVPAMVGWSFHAGGWAHPEYNGFVVCKESVPALLDAWRADNMNRAKAAAADCTERALANWRRLTRQLLLWQRVEARFQLARTAVLRPSHVPTQLSPSSRAVGGTTHRARRGRAGNQRANGPGPSTQAANQGWQRLNSGEESVFPRLLEVADLAQSRAPGRPLRRATGLRQRARGRTSASTRGRRRRTRRKASSSSSDAESNMSLASNSTT
;
A
#
# COMPACT_ATOMS: atom_id res chain seq x y z
N MET A 1 7.96 29.72 -14.84
CA MET A 1 8.35 30.72 -15.86
C MET A 1 9.74 30.33 -16.32
N LYS A 2 10.06 30.05 -17.57
CA LYS A 2 9.34 30.03 -18.85
C LYS A 2 10.08 28.96 -19.66
N GLU A 3 9.36 28.00 -20.22
CA GLU A 3 9.89 27.13 -21.26
C GLU A 3 10.21 28.04 -22.47
N TYR A 4 11.45 28.03 -22.91
CA TYR A 4 11.86 28.72 -24.12
C TYR A 4 11.65 27.72 -25.27
N CYS A 5 10.51 27.83 -25.94
CA CYS A 5 10.30 27.16 -27.21
C CYS A 5 10.89 28.08 -28.29
N ASP A 6 11.99 27.64 -28.90
CA ASP A 6 12.58 28.31 -30.05
C ASP A 6 11.57 28.32 -31.21
N ALA A 7 11.06 29.50 -31.54
CA ALA A 7 10.06 29.72 -32.57
C ALA A 7 10.62 29.63 -34.00
N ASP A 8 11.92 29.33 -34.17
CA ASP A 8 12.60 29.36 -35.46
C ASP A 8 12.70 27.99 -36.16
N THR A 9 12.33 26.88 -35.51
CA THR A 9 12.31 25.57 -36.17
C THR A 9 11.10 25.39 -37.11
N ALA A 10 10.14 26.31 -37.08
CA ALA A 10 8.93 26.26 -37.92
C ALA A 10 9.09 26.92 -39.31
N LEU A 11 10.21 27.61 -39.58
CA LEU A 11 10.41 28.42 -40.79
C LEU A 11 11.43 27.85 -41.78
N THR A 12 12.20 26.82 -41.40
CA THR A 12 13.01 26.05 -42.35
C THR A 12 12.13 24.94 -42.89
N GLY A 13 11.66 25.12 -44.12
CA GLY A 13 10.78 24.21 -44.86
C GLY A 13 11.39 22.85 -45.22
N ASP A 14 11.98 22.16 -44.25
CA ASP A 14 12.28 20.73 -44.27
C ASP A 14 11.23 19.97 -43.44
N LEU A 15 9.96 20.25 -43.69
CA LEU A 15 8.91 19.27 -43.44
C LEU A 15 9.08 18.16 -44.49
N ARG A 16 10.07 17.29 -44.29
CA ARG A 16 9.92 15.92 -44.79
C ARG A 16 8.59 15.45 -44.22
N ALA A 17 7.62 15.22 -45.11
CA ALA A 17 6.43 14.49 -44.76
C ALA A 17 6.88 13.28 -43.93
N ARG A 18 6.25 13.03 -42.78
CA ARG A 18 6.42 11.75 -42.08
C ARG A 18 5.86 10.67 -43.00
N GLU A 19 6.64 10.25 -43.99
CA GLU A 19 6.41 9.06 -44.78
C GLU A 19 6.70 7.85 -43.89
N SER A 20 5.74 7.52 -43.04
CA SER A 20 5.47 6.14 -42.65
C SER A 20 4.04 6.08 -42.11
N THR A 21 3.13 5.66 -42.98
CA THR A 21 1.70 5.43 -42.73
C THR A 21 1.42 4.18 -41.89
N MET A 22 2.40 3.70 -41.12
CA MET A 22 2.30 2.47 -40.34
C MET A 22 2.44 2.81 -38.86
N GLU A 23 1.46 2.40 -38.04
CA GLU A 23 1.58 2.37 -36.57
C GLU A 23 2.90 1.67 -36.18
N PRO A 24 3.61 2.12 -35.14
CA PRO A 24 4.92 1.59 -34.76
C PRO A 24 4.90 0.07 -34.54
N GLU A 25 3.81 -0.49 -34.01
CA GLU A 25 3.64 -1.93 -33.81
C GLU A 25 3.64 -2.71 -35.13
N ILE A 26 2.99 -2.16 -36.16
CA ILE A 26 2.93 -2.78 -37.50
C ILE A 26 4.31 -2.72 -38.15
N ARG A 27 5.00 -1.58 -38.01
CA ARG A 27 6.37 -1.43 -38.53
C ARG A 27 7.32 -2.44 -37.89
N ASP A 28 7.27 -2.56 -36.56
CA ASP A 28 8.13 -3.48 -35.82
C ASP A 28 7.86 -4.94 -36.19
N ALA A 29 6.59 -5.32 -36.42
CA ALA A 29 6.22 -6.65 -36.91
C ALA A 29 6.78 -6.91 -38.33
N VAL A 30 6.62 -5.96 -39.25
CA VAL A 30 7.15 -6.08 -40.62
C VAL A 30 8.68 -6.16 -40.62
N ASP A 31 9.35 -5.38 -39.78
CA ASP A 31 10.81 -5.41 -39.66
C ASP A 31 11.29 -6.74 -39.05
N ALA A 32 10.57 -7.28 -38.05
CA ALA A 32 10.85 -8.61 -37.51
C ALA A 32 10.73 -9.71 -38.57
N GLU A 33 9.67 -9.68 -39.39
CA GLU A 33 9.49 -10.62 -40.51
C GLU A 33 10.61 -10.48 -41.56
N ARG A 34 11.00 -9.25 -41.90
CA ARG A 34 12.13 -8.99 -42.81
C ARG A 34 13.43 -9.57 -42.27
N ILE A 35 13.73 -9.35 -40.99
CA ILE A 35 14.91 -9.90 -40.31
C ILE A 35 14.85 -11.43 -40.34
N GLN A 36 13.70 -12.02 -40.03
CA GLN A 36 13.51 -13.47 -40.05
C GLN A 36 13.72 -14.06 -41.46
N ASN A 37 13.21 -13.41 -42.49
CA ASN A 37 13.41 -13.83 -43.88
C ASN A 37 14.87 -13.75 -44.32
N CYS A 38 15.59 -12.69 -43.93
CA CYS A 38 17.02 -12.57 -44.17
C CYS A 38 17.79 -13.72 -43.50
N LEU A 39 17.47 -14.03 -42.24
CA LEU A 39 18.10 -15.11 -41.49
C LEU A 39 17.84 -16.51 -42.09
N ARG A 40 16.69 -16.73 -42.72
CA ARG A 40 16.37 -17.99 -43.42
C ARG A 40 17.19 -18.19 -44.69
N GLN A 41 17.61 -17.10 -45.34
CA GLN A 41 18.45 -17.15 -46.55
C GLN A 41 19.93 -17.37 -46.23
N LEU A 42 20.36 -17.02 -45.02
CA LEU A 42 21.73 -17.25 -44.58
C LEU A 42 22.02 -18.74 -44.40
N PRO A 43 23.26 -19.18 -44.65
CA PRO A 43 23.66 -20.57 -44.40
C PRO A 43 23.58 -20.91 -42.92
N LEU A 44 23.38 -22.20 -42.61
CA LEU A 44 23.34 -22.69 -41.24
C LEU A 44 24.61 -22.27 -40.46
N PRO A 45 24.47 -21.77 -39.22
CA PRO A 45 25.62 -21.42 -38.40
C PRO A 45 26.57 -22.61 -38.20
N ARG A 46 27.88 -22.36 -38.35
CA ARG A 46 28.91 -23.41 -38.30
C ARG A 46 29.55 -23.59 -36.92
N ARG A 47 29.37 -22.64 -36.01
CA ARG A 47 29.93 -22.67 -34.66
C ARG A 47 28.82 -22.83 -33.65
N VAL A 48 29.13 -23.56 -32.58
CA VAL A 48 28.21 -23.75 -31.45
C VAL A 48 27.83 -22.42 -30.81
N SER A 49 28.79 -21.50 -30.67
CA SER A 49 28.57 -20.16 -30.09
C SER A 49 27.46 -19.38 -30.78
N ASP A 50 27.39 -19.51 -32.11
CA ASP A 50 26.52 -18.71 -32.96
C ASP A 50 25.06 -19.22 -32.89
N LEU A 51 24.87 -20.47 -32.44
CA LEU A 51 23.56 -21.07 -32.18
C LEU A 51 23.02 -20.79 -30.77
N LYS A 52 23.80 -20.10 -29.91
CA LYS A 52 23.32 -19.70 -28.59
C LYS A 52 22.40 -18.48 -28.74
N ASN A 53 21.14 -18.61 -28.30
CA ASN A 53 20.11 -17.58 -28.47
C ASN A 53 19.84 -17.19 -29.93
N HIS A 54 20.08 -18.09 -30.88
CA HIS A 54 19.75 -17.85 -32.28
C HIS A 54 18.22 -17.81 -32.45
N PRO A 55 17.67 -16.86 -33.23
CA PRO A 55 16.22 -16.67 -33.34
C PRO A 55 15.49 -17.83 -34.03
N LEU A 56 16.14 -18.53 -34.97
CA LEU A 56 15.51 -19.62 -35.74
C LEU A 56 15.90 -21.03 -35.29
N TYR A 57 17.04 -21.19 -34.63
CA TYR A 57 17.68 -22.50 -34.48
C TYR A 57 18.10 -22.71 -33.03
N VAL A 58 18.00 -23.95 -32.56
CA VAL A 58 18.36 -24.32 -31.20
C VAL A 58 19.06 -25.67 -31.18
N LEU A 59 20.07 -25.79 -30.32
CA LEU A 59 20.73 -27.06 -30.00
C LEU A 59 20.17 -27.61 -28.70
N GLN A 60 20.07 -28.92 -28.58
CA GLN A 60 19.60 -29.58 -27.36
C GLN A 60 20.42 -29.20 -26.11
N ARG A 61 21.73 -28.96 -26.28
CA ARG A 61 22.62 -28.54 -25.18
C ARG A 61 22.31 -27.14 -24.64
N HIS A 62 21.66 -26.28 -25.42
CA HIS A 62 21.36 -24.90 -25.05
C HIS A 62 19.98 -24.74 -24.39
N LEU A 63 19.21 -25.82 -24.26
CA LEU A 63 17.90 -25.80 -23.64
C LEU A 63 18.00 -25.37 -22.18
N LEU A 64 17.18 -24.39 -21.80
CA LEU A 64 17.06 -23.98 -20.41
C LEU A 64 16.30 -25.03 -19.59
N LYS A 65 16.34 -24.81 -18.27
CA LYS A 65 15.69 -25.67 -17.28
C LYS A 65 14.22 -25.93 -17.60
N PHE A 66 13.49 -24.89 -17.99
CA PHE A 66 12.05 -24.90 -18.27
C PHE A 66 11.72 -25.02 -19.76
N GLU A 67 12.69 -25.34 -20.60
CA GLU A 67 12.47 -25.51 -22.04
C GLU A 67 12.54 -26.99 -22.44
N ILE A 68 11.71 -27.35 -23.42
CA ILE A 68 11.59 -28.68 -24.03
C ILE A 68 11.40 -28.53 -25.52
N ILE A 69 11.94 -29.47 -26.29
CA ILE A 69 11.63 -29.65 -27.70
C ILE A 69 10.47 -30.64 -27.78
N HIS A 70 9.34 -30.24 -28.38
CA HIS A 70 8.17 -31.09 -28.56
C HIS A 70 7.64 -30.99 -29.99
N PRO A 71 7.20 -32.10 -30.62
CA PRO A 71 7.24 -33.49 -30.14
C PRO A 71 8.68 -34.02 -29.97
N PRO A 72 8.90 -35.14 -29.24
CA PRO A 72 10.25 -35.71 -29.09
C PRO A 72 10.87 -36.12 -30.44
N ASP A 73 10.02 -36.43 -31.42
CA ASP A 73 10.39 -36.78 -32.79
C ASP A 73 10.46 -35.54 -33.71
N ALA A 74 10.74 -34.35 -33.17
CA ALA A 74 10.82 -33.12 -33.94
C ALA A 74 11.84 -33.22 -35.09
N PRO A 75 11.54 -32.65 -36.27
CA PRO A 75 12.42 -32.75 -37.43
C PRO A 75 13.74 -32.01 -37.18
N VAL A 76 14.83 -32.73 -37.44
CA VAL A 76 16.19 -32.20 -37.36
C VAL A 76 16.51 -31.48 -38.67
N ILE A 77 16.89 -30.20 -38.58
CA ILE A 77 17.21 -29.36 -39.75
C ILE A 77 18.59 -29.72 -40.31
N GLY A 78 19.52 -30.05 -39.43
CA GLY A 78 20.87 -30.43 -39.81
C GLY A 78 21.68 -30.86 -38.61
N PHE A 79 22.90 -31.28 -38.87
CA PHE A 79 23.84 -31.72 -37.84
C PHE A 79 25.03 -30.79 -37.79
N LEU A 80 25.35 -30.28 -36.60
CA LEU A 80 26.56 -29.49 -36.37
C LEU A 80 27.70 -30.40 -35.95
N LYS A 81 28.85 -30.32 -36.62
CA LYS A 81 30.07 -31.00 -36.18
C LYS A 81 30.67 -30.27 -34.97
N VAL A 82 30.87 -30.98 -33.88
CA VAL A 82 31.28 -30.41 -32.59
C VAL A 82 32.54 -31.12 -32.12
N GLY A 83 33.67 -30.42 -32.19
CA GLY A 83 34.97 -30.98 -31.81
C GLY A 83 35.87 -31.32 -33.00
N LYS A 84 37.04 -31.91 -32.69
CA LYS A 84 38.06 -32.33 -33.68
C LYS A 84 37.91 -33.78 -34.14
N THR A 85 37.06 -34.56 -33.49
CA THR A 85 36.87 -35.99 -33.75
C THR A 85 35.57 -36.19 -34.53
N ASP A 86 35.56 -37.10 -35.51
CA ASP A 86 34.42 -37.45 -36.37
C ASP A 86 33.23 -38.13 -35.64
N SER A 87 33.10 -37.92 -34.34
CA SER A 87 31.97 -38.37 -33.54
C SER A 87 30.71 -37.57 -33.87
N MET A 88 29.64 -38.29 -34.18
CA MET A 88 28.25 -37.88 -34.39
C MET A 88 27.96 -36.38 -34.21
N GLY A 89 27.60 -35.70 -35.30
CA GLY A 89 27.17 -34.31 -35.25
C GLY A 89 25.93 -34.13 -34.36
N GLU A 90 25.82 -32.98 -33.71
CA GLU A 90 24.67 -32.67 -32.86
C GLU A 90 23.48 -32.17 -33.68
N PRO A 91 22.26 -32.67 -33.40
CA PRO A 91 21.06 -32.25 -34.12
C PRO A 91 20.69 -30.81 -33.81
N ILE A 92 20.44 -30.04 -34.86
CA ILE A 92 19.89 -28.69 -34.82
C ILE A 92 18.39 -28.78 -35.04
N PHE A 93 17.61 -28.18 -34.13
CA PHE A 93 16.15 -28.11 -34.22
C PHE A 93 15.70 -26.70 -34.57
N SER A 94 14.51 -26.57 -35.18
CA SER A 94 13.86 -25.25 -35.29
C SER A 94 13.48 -24.75 -33.91
N ARG A 95 13.62 -23.45 -33.67
CA ARG A 95 13.13 -22.81 -32.46
C ARG A 95 11.61 -22.84 -32.35
N ASP A 96 10.89 -23.13 -33.44
CA ASP A 96 9.42 -23.28 -33.43
C ASP A 96 8.95 -24.50 -32.60
N TYR A 97 9.77 -25.56 -32.52
CA TYR A 97 9.49 -26.75 -31.69
C TYR A 97 9.94 -26.58 -30.24
N LEU A 98 10.59 -25.44 -29.93
CA LEU A 98 11.00 -25.11 -28.57
C LEU A 98 9.81 -24.53 -27.82
N HIS A 99 9.38 -25.22 -26.78
CA HIS A 99 8.30 -24.77 -25.94
C HIS A 99 8.75 -24.56 -24.51
N ILE A 100 8.28 -23.44 -23.94
CA ILE A 100 8.44 -23.13 -22.53
C ILE A 100 7.40 -23.94 -21.76
N CYS A 101 7.86 -24.65 -20.74
CA CYS A 101 7.05 -25.49 -19.87
C CYS A 101 6.95 -24.86 -18.50
N HIS A 102 5.74 -24.88 -17.94
CA HIS A 102 5.43 -24.29 -16.65
C HIS A 102 4.95 -25.34 -15.65
N THR A 103 5.01 -25.00 -14.37
CA THR A 103 4.40 -25.81 -13.32
C THR A 103 2.88 -25.67 -13.39
N ARG A 104 2.15 -26.61 -12.78
CA ARG A 104 0.68 -26.54 -12.69
C ARG A 104 0.19 -25.20 -12.11
N GLU A 105 0.85 -24.71 -11.06
CA GLU A 105 0.56 -23.42 -10.43
C GLU A 105 0.83 -22.23 -11.36
N ALA A 106 1.90 -22.29 -12.17
CA ALA A 106 2.23 -21.23 -13.10
C ALA A 106 1.26 -21.20 -14.30
N TRP A 107 0.82 -22.36 -14.80
CA TRP A 107 -0.25 -22.43 -15.79
C TRP A 107 -1.57 -21.85 -15.25
N LEU A 108 -1.90 -22.09 -13.98
CA LEU A 108 -3.10 -21.52 -13.36
C LEU A 108 -3.06 -19.98 -13.34
N LYS A 109 -1.90 -19.37 -13.11
CA LYS A 109 -1.71 -17.90 -13.22
C LYS A 109 -1.92 -17.40 -14.64
N GLU A 110 -1.69 -18.24 -15.63
CA GLU A 110 -1.99 -17.97 -17.03
C GLU A 110 -3.45 -18.27 -17.42
N ALA A 111 -4.32 -18.59 -16.46
CA ALA A 111 -5.70 -19.05 -16.68
C ALA A 111 -5.78 -20.32 -17.52
N LYS A 112 -4.85 -21.26 -17.29
CA LYS A 112 -4.82 -22.58 -17.92
C LYS A 112 -4.69 -23.68 -16.87
N VAL A 113 -5.32 -24.82 -17.11
CA VAL A 113 -5.28 -25.99 -16.24
C VAL A 113 -4.64 -27.15 -17.00
N VAL A 114 -3.77 -27.89 -16.33
CA VAL A 114 -3.23 -29.13 -16.89
C VAL A 114 -4.30 -30.20 -16.85
N ARG A 115 -4.56 -30.84 -18.00
CA ARG A 115 -5.57 -31.90 -18.14
C ARG A 115 -5.34 -33.02 -17.12
N ILE A 116 -6.43 -33.61 -16.66
CA ILE A 116 -6.41 -34.65 -15.64
C ILE A 116 -5.79 -35.93 -16.23
N GLY A 117 -4.78 -36.49 -15.56
CA GLY A 117 -4.12 -37.74 -15.96
C GLY A 117 -2.94 -37.59 -16.93
N GLU A 118 -2.60 -36.38 -17.37
CA GLU A 118 -1.42 -36.11 -18.20
C GLU A 118 -0.11 -36.35 -17.44
N LYS A 119 0.87 -36.98 -18.11
CA LYS A 119 2.22 -37.18 -17.56
C LYS A 119 3.04 -35.91 -17.72
N PRO A 120 3.90 -35.54 -16.75
CA PRO A 120 4.74 -34.36 -16.88
C PRO A 120 5.72 -34.51 -18.05
N ALA A 121 5.85 -33.48 -18.87
CA ALA A 121 6.79 -33.47 -20.00
C ALA A 121 8.25 -33.49 -19.54
N LYS A 122 8.55 -32.85 -18.41
CA LYS A 122 9.90 -32.85 -17.80
C LYS A 122 9.79 -32.70 -16.29
N VAL A 123 10.61 -33.46 -15.57
CA VAL A 123 10.72 -33.35 -14.11
C VAL A 123 12.08 -32.75 -13.78
N VAL A 124 12.10 -31.68 -12.98
CA VAL A 124 13.33 -30.96 -12.67
C VAL A 124 13.44 -30.68 -11.18
N LYS A 125 14.68 -30.65 -10.66
CA LYS A 125 14.97 -30.26 -9.27
C LYS A 125 14.36 -28.88 -8.94
N ALA A 126 13.58 -28.79 -7.88
CA ALA A 126 13.00 -27.55 -7.39
C ALA A 126 14.09 -26.60 -6.90
N LEU A 127 13.85 -25.29 -7.03
CA LEU A 127 14.65 -24.31 -6.30
C LEU A 127 14.12 -24.24 -4.86
N MET A 128 14.91 -24.70 -3.89
CA MET A 128 14.51 -24.65 -2.49
C MET A 128 14.53 -23.19 -1.99
N SER A 129 13.39 -22.69 -1.51
CA SER A 129 13.35 -21.43 -0.76
C SER A 129 14.24 -21.53 0.49
N MET A 130 14.85 -20.41 0.91
CA MET A 130 15.77 -20.38 2.06
C MET A 130 15.16 -20.99 3.32
N LYS A 131 13.87 -20.73 3.57
CA LYS A 131 13.14 -21.32 4.69
C LYS A 131 13.04 -22.85 4.60
N ARG A 132 12.87 -23.39 3.38
CA ARG A 132 12.83 -24.83 3.13
C ARG A 132 14.23 -25.46 3.24
N LYS A 133 15.29 -24.73 2.86
CA LYS A 133 16.68 -25.16 3.08
C LYS A 133 17.04 -25.25 4.57
N LEU A 134 16.47 -24.38 5.40
CA LEU A 134 16.70 -24.37 6.85
C LEU A 134 15.87 -25.42 7.61
N LEU A 135 14.73 -25.85 7.06
CA LEU A 135 13.81 -26.80 7.71
C LEU A 135 13.93 -28.24 7.21
N CYS A 136 14.48 -28.46 6.02
CA CYS A 136 14.69 -29.81 5.49
C CYS A 136 16.03 -30.36 6.00
N ASP A 137 15.98 -31.51 6.67
CA ASP A 137 17.19 -32.27 7.03
C ASP A 137 17.99 -32.58 5.77
N ALA A 138 19.30 -32.34 5.83
CA ALA A 138 20.25 -32.39 4.71
C ALA A 138 20.40 -33.78 4.03
N GLY A 139 19.63 -34.79 4.44
CA GLY A 139 19.68 -36.17 3.93
C GLY A 139 18.54 -36.56 2.96
N GLY A 140 17.53 -35.73 2.75
CA GLY A 140 16.42 -36.05 1.84
C GLY A 140 16.77 -35.81 0.35
N PRO A 141 16.19 -36.59 -0.59
CA PRO A 141 16.32 -36.29 -2.02
C PRO A 141 15.77 -34.89 -2.32
N PRO A 142 16.39 -34.13 -3.24
CA PRO A 142 15.96 -32.77 -3.54
C PRO A 142 14.52 -32.80 -4.07
N PRO A 143 13.64 -31.88 -3.62
CA PRO A 143 12.26 -31.84 -4.11
C PRO A 143 12.27 -31.68 -5.62
N MET A 144 11.49 -32.48 -6.32
CA MET A 144 11.33 -32.42 -7.77
C MET A 144 10.06 -31.63 -8.11
N VAL A 145 10.07 -30.97 -9.26
CA VAL A 145 8.97 -30.18 -9.79
C VAL A 145 8.65 -30.68 -11.18
N GLU A 146 7.37 -30.94 -11.40
CA GLU A 146 6.80 -31.35 -12.65
C GLU A 146 6.53 -30.13 -13.55
N LEU A 147 6.94 -30.24 -14.82
CA LEU A 147 6.72 -29.24 -15.84
C LEU A 147 5.81 -29.80 -16.92
N TYR A 148 4.89 -28.96 -17.37
CA TYR A 148 3.90 -29.26 -18.38
C TYR A 148 4.02 -28.26 -19.52
N GLY A 149 3.85 -28.74 -20.75
CA GLY A 149 3.88 -27.90 -21.96
C GLY A 149 2.50 -27.36 -22.34
N PRO A 150 2.45 -26.38 -23.28
CA PRO A 150 1.20 -25.80 -23.78
C PRO A 150 0.24 -26.82 -24.44
N TRP A 151 0.74 -27.97 -24.91
CA TRP A 151 -0.09 -29.03 -25.50
C TRP A 151 -0.84 -29.88 -24.45
N GLN A 152 -0.47 -29.78 -23.17
CA GLN A 152 -1.03 -30.58 -22.07
C GLN A 152 -2.07 -29.82 -21.25
N VAL A 153 -2.31 -28.56 -21.60
CA VAL A 153 -3.18 -27.64 -20.86
C VAL A 153 -4.42 -27.31 -21.64
N GLU A 154 -5.48 -27.00 -20.91
CA GLU A 154 -6.74 -26.47 -21.39
C GLU A 154 -7.04 -25.13 -20.72
N ASP A 155 -7.93 -24.34 -21.30
CA ASP A 155 -8.28 -23.05 -20.74
C ASP A 155 -9.09 -23.23 -19.44
N TYR A 156 -8.75 -22.44 -18.43
CA TYR A 156 -9.43 -22.49 -17.14
C TYR A 156 -10.88 -22.02 -17.29
N ILE A 157 -11.82 -22.89 -16.90
CA ILE A 157 -13.24 -22.56 -16.83
C ILE A 157 -13.53 -22.06 -15.41
N PRO A 158 -13.87 -20.77 -15.23
CA PRO A 158 -14.16 -20.25 -13.90
C PRO A 158 -15.47 -20.81 -13.35
N PRO A 159 -15.57 -21.01 -12.02
CA PRO A 159 -16.78 -21.49 -11.38
C PRO A 159 -17.93 -20.47 -11.54
N VAL A 160 -19.17 -20.97 -11.53
CA VAL A 160 -20.38 -20.13 -11.60
C VAL A 160 -20.76 -19.69 -10.18
N ALA A 161 -21.16 -18.43 -10.03
CA ALA A 161 -21.74 -17.95 -8.78
C ALA A 161 -23.22 -18.33 -8.69
N GLU A 162 -23.61 -18.97 -7.58
CA GLU A 162 -24.97 -19.43 -7.34
C GLU A 162 -25.54 -18.77 -6.07
N ASN A 163 -26.83 -18.42 -6.11
CA ASN A 163 -27.58 -17.89 -4.95
C ASN A 163 -26.98 -16.63 -4.31
N GLY A 164 -26.33 -15.77 -5.10
CA GLY A 164 -25.69 -14.56 -4.59
C GLY A 164 -24.43 -14.82 -3.75
N VAL A 165 -23.86 -16.03 -3.81
CA VAL A 165 -22.61 -16.42 -3.12
C VAL A 165 -21.49 -16.57 -4.12
N VAL A 166 -20.34 -15.98 -3.82
CA VAL A 166 -19.15 -16.07 -4.67
C VAL A 166 -18.37 -17.35 -4.33
N PRO A 167 -18.01 -18.19 -5.33
CA PRO A 167 -17.21 -19.39 -5.11
C PRO A 167 -15.82 -19.02 -4.58
N ARG A 168 -15.32 -19.75 -3.57
CA ARG A 168 -14.06 -19.42 -2.86
C ARG A 168 -13.07 -20.58 -2.88
N ASN A 169 -11.79 -20.26 -2.85
CA ASN A 169 -10.71 -21.23 -2.66
C ASN A 169 -10.60 -21.63 -1.17
N GLU A 170 -9.73 -22.59 -0.86
CA GLU A 170 -9.48 -23.08 0.52
C GLU A 170 -9.11 -21.96 1.51
N HIS A 171 -8.52 -20.88 1.01
CA HIS A 171 -8.15 -19.71 1.79
C HIS A 171 -9.28 -18.69 1.99
N GLY A 172 -10.46 -18.94 1.42
CA GLY A 172 -11.62 -18.04 1.49
C GLY A 172 -11.56 -16.83 0.55
N ASN A 173 -10.66 -16.83 -0.43
CA ASN A 173 -10.47 -15.77 -1.42
C ASN A 173 -10.70 -16.30 -2.85
N VAL A 174 -10.78 -15.40 -3.83
CA VAL A 174 -10.80 -15.76 -5.27
C VAL A 174 -9.44 -15.45 -5.88
N GLU A 175 -8.84 -16.43 -6.54
CA GLU A 175 -7.62 -16.23 -7.36
C GLU A 175 -8.01 -15.63 -8.71
N LEU A 176 -7.66 -14.36 -8.91
CA LEU A 176 -8.02 -13.57 -10.10
C LEU A 176 -6.74 -13.00 -10.74
N PHE A 177 -5.91 -13.87 -11.32
CA PHE A 177 -4.68 -13.46 -12.01
C PHE A 177 -4.95 -12.81 -13.37
N LYS A 178 -6.00 -13.28 -14.07
CA LYS A 178 -6.47 -12.74 -15.35
C LYS A 178 -7.96 -12.40 -15.28
N PRO A 179 -8.43 -11.42 -16.07
CA PRO A 179 -9.86 -11.09 -16.14
C PRO A 179 -10.76 -12.27 -16.54
N SER A 180 -10.24 -13.23 -17.31
CA SER A 180 -10.96 -14.44 -17.73
C SER A 180 -11.22 -15.44 -16.60
N MET A 181 -10.53 -15.32 -15.47
CA MET A 181 -10.74 -16.18 -14.29
C MET A 181 -11.89 -15.71 -13.40
N LEU A 182 -12.55 -14.61 -13.76
CA LEU A 182 -13.68 -14.08 -12.99
C LEU A 182 -14.82 -15.12 -12.97
N PRO A 183 -15.34 -15.50 -11.79
CA PRO A 183 -16.50 -16.37 -11.69
C PRO A 183 -17.66 -15.85 -12.54
N LEU A 184 -18.32 -16.77 -13.25
CA LEU A 184 -19.45 -16.41 -14.11
C LEU A 184 -20.59 -15.88 -13.24
N GLY A 185 -21.15 -14.73 -13.62
CA GLY A 185 -22.17 -14.04 -12.82
C GLY A 185 -21.61 -13.10 -11.75
N CYS A 186 -20.28 -12.94 -11.65
CA CYS A 186 -19.64 -11.98 -10.75
C CYS A 186 -19.06 -10.77 -11.49
N VAL A 187 -18.74 -9.73 -10.72
CA VAL A 187 -18.08 -8.50 -11.14
C VAL A 187 -16.93 -8.21 -10.18
N HIS A 188 -15.79 -7.79 -10.73
CA HIS A 188 -14.63 -7.33 -9.97
C HIS A 188 -14.72 -5.81 -9.73
N ILE A 189 -14.59 -5.39 -8.47
CA ILE A 189 -14.76 -4.00 -8.04
C ILE A 189 -13.52 -3.56 -7.25
N CYS A 190 -12.80 -2.57 -7.76
CA CYS A 190 -11.61 -2.00 -7.12
C CYS A 190 -11.94 -0.71 -6.35
N LEU A 191 -12.92 -0.78 -5.42
CA LEU A 191 -13.31 0.37 -4.59
C LEU A 191 -12.83 0.18 -3.14
N SER A 192 -12.23 1.24 -2.59
CA SER A 192 -11.73 1.22 -1.23
C SER A 192 -12.87 1.24 -0.20
N GLY A 193 -12.70 0.46 0.88
CA GLY A 193 -13.65 0.42 1.99
C GLY A 193 -15.00 -0.26 1.71
N ILE A 194 -15.22 -0.80 0.52
CA ILE A 194 -16.49 -1.44 0.13
C ILE A 194 -16.85 -2.64 1.01
N GLN A 195 -15.84 -3.35 1.53
CA GLN A 195 -15.98 -4.45 2.47
C GLN A 195 -16.81 -4.11 3.73
N HIS A 196 -16.71 -2.89 4.25
CA HIS A 196 -17.45 -2.49 5.44
C HIS A 196 -18.92 -2.24 5.13
N ILE A 197 -19.20 -1.74 3.93
CA ILE A 197 -20.54 -1.42 3.45
C ILE A 197 -21.25 -2.72 3.09
N ALA A 198 -20.56 -3.64 2.43
CA ALA A 198 -21.04 -4.98 2.14
C ALA A 198 -21.46 -5.73 3.41
N LYS A 199 -20.62 -5.72 4.45
CA LYS A 199 -20.95 -6.31 5.77
C LYS A 199 -22.18 -5.68 6.41
N ARG A 200 -22.42 -4.38 6.21
CA ARG A 200 -23.60 -3.67 6.74
C ARG A 200 -24.88 -4.03 5.96
N LEU A 201 -24.75 -4.38 4.68
CA LEU A 201 -25.86 -4.77 3.81
C LEU A 201 -26.06 -6.29 3.71
N GLU A 202 -25.24 -7.08 4.41
CA GLU A 202 -25.26 -8.55 4.37
C GLU A 202 -25.05 -9.13 2.95
N ILE A 203 -24.30 -8.41 2.10
CA ILE A 203 -23.94 -8.84 0.74
C ILE A 203 -22.63 -9.63 0.80
N ASP A 204 -22.59 -10.78 0.12
CA ASP A 204 -21.36 -11.57 0.01
C ASP A 204 -20.32 -10.87 -0.88
N VAL A 205 -19.12 -10.67 -0.31
CA VAL A 205 -18.02 -9.97 -0.95
C VAL A 205 -16.72 -10.66 -0.59
N VAL A 206 -15.97 -11.07 -1.61
CA VAL A 206 -14.75 -11.86 -1.46
C VAL A 206 -13.56 -11.07 -2.00
N PRO A 207 -12.42 -10.99 -1.28
CA PRO A 207 -11.24 -10.31 -1.80
C PRO A 207 -10.66 -11.07 -3.00
N ALA A 208 -10.26 -10.32 -4.03
CA ALA A 208 -9.61 -10.88 -5.21
C ALA A 208 -8.09 -10.88 -5.03
N MET A 209 -7.46 -12.06 -5.04
CA MET A 209 -6.02 -12.23 -5.05
C MET A 209 -5.51 -12.11 -6.48
N VAL A 210 -4.79 -11.04 -6.79
CA VAL A 210 -4.31 -10.75 -8.16
C VAL A 210 -2.86 -11.20 -8.35
N GLY A 211 -2.11 -11.36 -7.27
CA GLY A 211 -0.71 -11.73 -7.40
C GLY A 211 -0.01 -12.01 -6.07
N TRP A 212 1.31 -12.00 -6.17
CA TRP A 212 2.21 -12.18 -5.05
C TRP A 212 3.25 -11.08 -5.08
N SER A 213 3.41 -10.40 -3.95
CA SER A 213 4.38 -9.35 -3.77
C SER A 213 5.54 -9.89 -2.93
N PHE A 214 6.75 -9.60 -3.37
CA PHE A 214 7.98 -10.05 -2.72
C PHE A 214 8.62 -8.86 -2.03
N HIS A 215 8.74 -8.92 -0.70
CA HIS A 215 9.48 -7.90 0.04
C HIS A 215 10.98 -8.21 0.02
N ALA A 216 11.81 -7.18 0.27
CA ALA A 216 13.27 -7.29 0.30
C ALA A 216 13.81 -8.40 1.24
N GLY A 217 13.01 -8.83 2.22
CA GLY A 217 13.32 -9.96 3.11
C GLY A 217 13.05 -11.36 2.54
N GLY A 218 12.72 -11.48 1.24
CA GLY A 218 12.51 -12.76 0.56
C GLY A 218 11.20 -13.47 0.90
N TRP A 219 10.30 -12.82 1.64
CA TRP A 219 8.97 -13.33 1.94
C TRP A 219 7.96 -12.92 0.87
N ALA A 220 7.22 -13.91 0.37
CA ALA A 220 6.08 -13.71 -0.51
C ALA A 220 4.82 -13.48 0.32
N HIS A 221 4.07 -12.44 0.01
CA HIS A 221 2.75 -12.19 0.56
C HIS A 221 1.72 -12.12 -0.57
N PRO A 222 0.49 -12.60 -0.34
CA PRO A 222 -0.57 -12.50 -1.32
C PRO A 222 -0.99 -11.04 -1.51
N GLU A 223 -1.07 -10.60 -2.76
CA GLU A 223 -1.53 -9.27 -3.12
C GLU A 223 -3.03 -9.32 -3.45
N TYR A 224 -3.82 -8.61 -2.66
CA TYR A 224 -5.25 -8.46 -2.88
C TYR A 224 -5.55 -7.13 -3.55
N ASN A 225 -6.25 -7.16 -4.67
CA ASN A 225 -6.70 -5.96 -5.36
C ASN A 225 -8.19 -6.07 -5.66
N GLY A 226 -8.98 -5.22 -5.00
CA GLY A 226 -10.42 -5.18 -5.16
C GLY A 226 -11.13 -6.40 -4.59
N PHE A 227 -12.42 -6.48 -4.92
CA PHE A 227 -13.33 -7.50 -4.41
C PHE A 227 -14.19 -8.07 -5.55
N VAL A 228 -14.54 -9.34 -5.45
CA VAL A 228 -15.49 -10.02 -6.33
C VAL A 228 -16.86 -10.04 -5.66
N VAL A 229 -17.88 -9.65 -6.40
CA VAL A 229 -19.27 -9.55 -5.95
C VAL A 229 -20.19 -10.12 -7.03
N CYS A 230 -21.29 -10.78 -6.64
CA CYS A 230 -22.31 -11.20 -7.60
C CYS A 230 -22.94 -10.01 -8.33
N LYS A 231 -23.18 -10.15 -9.64
CA LYS A 231 -23.69 -9.08 -10.51
C LYS A 231 -25.00 -8.47 -10.02
N GLU A 232 -25.85 -9.27 -9.41
CA GLU A 232 -27.18 -8.88 -8.90
C GLU A 232 -27.10 -7.85 -7.75
N SER A 233 -26.10 -7.98 -6.87
CA SER A 233 -25.97 -7.13 -5.68
C SER A 233 -25.10 -5.88 -5.91
N VAL A 234 -24.41 -5.80 -7.06
CA VAL A 234 -23.58 -4.66 -7.46
C VAL A 234 -24.30 -3.31 -7.39
N PRO A 235 -25.49 -3.10 -8.00
CA PRO A 235 -26.13 -1.79 -7.99
C PRO A 235 -26.44 -1.30 -6.56
N ALA A 236 -27.03 -2.16 -5.73
CA ALA A 236 -27.34 -1.84 -4.34
C ALA A 236 -26.07 -1.51 -3.53
N LEU A 237 -25.00 -2.27 -3.74
CA LEU A 237 -23.71 -2.05 -3.07
C LEU A 237 -23.05 -0.73 -3.49
N LEU A 238 -23.08 -0.39 -4.78
CA LEU A 238 -22.50 0.84 -5.32
C LEU A 238 -23.26 2.08 -4.81
N ASP A 239 -24.59 2.04 -4.78
CA ASP A 239 -25.39 3.16 -4.30
C ASP A 239 -25.17 3.43 -2.81
N ALA A 240 -25.10 2.36 -2.00
CA ALA A 240 -24.75 2.49 -0.60
C ALA A 240 -23.31 3.00 -0.41
N TRP A 241 -22.37 2.60 -1.26
CA TRP A 241 -21.00 3.11 -1.22
C TRP A 241 -20.93 4.61 -1.56
N ARG A 242 -21.65 5.05 -2.59
CA ARG A 242 -21.75 6.47 -2.96
C ARG A 242 -22.35 7.29 -1.82
N ALA A 243 -23.43 6.81 -1.21
CA ALA A 243 -24.08 7.47 -0.09
C ALA A 243 -23.14 7.59 1.13
N ASP A 244 -22.42 6.51 1.49
CA ASP A 244 -21.46 6.53 2.59
C ASP A 244 -20.30 7.49 2.31
N ASN A 245 -19.77 7.50 1.08
CA ASN A 245 -18.69 8.41 0.69
C ASN A 245 -19.13 9.88 0.76
N MET A 246 -20.36 10.19 0.31
CA MET A 246 -20.93 11.53 0.44
C MET A 246 -21.10 11.94 1.90
N ASN A 247 -21.55 11.02 2.77
CA ASN A 247 -21.70 11.29 4.19
C ASN A 247 -20.35 11.52 4.88
N ARG A 248 -19.32 10.73 4.53
CA ARG A 248 -17.95 10.94 5.01
C ARG A 248 -17.38 12.28 4.58
N ALA A 249 -17.59 12.67 3.32
CA ALA A 249 -17.15 13.97 2.82
C ALA A 249 -17.81 15.13 3.56
N LYS A 250 -19.13 15.04 3.81
CA LYS A 250 -19.87 16.04 4.61
C LYS A 250 -19.37 16.12 6.05
N ALA A 251 -19.15 14.97 6.69
CA ALA A 251 -18.60 14.91 8.05
C ALA A 251 -17.17 15.47 8.12
N ALA A 252 -16.30 15.11 7.17
CA ALA A 252 -14.95 15.65 7.09
C ALA A 252 -14.93 17.17 6.85
N ALA A 253 -15.83 17.69 6.01
CA ALA A 253 -16.00 19.13 5.82
C ALA A 253 -16.44 19.81 7.13
N ALA A 254 -17.41 19.24 7.84
CA ALA A 254 -17.84 19.75 9.14
C ALA A 254 -16.69 19.73 10.17
N ASP A 255 -15.96 18.63 10.29
CA ASP A 255 -14.79 18.51 11.16
C ASP A 255 -13.70 19.53 10.82
N CYS A 256 -13.42 19.75 9.53
CA CYS A 256 -12.47 20.76 9.08
C CYS A 256 -12.92 22.17 9.49
N THR A 257 -14.20 22.50 9.32
CA THR A 257 -14.74 23.80 9.75
C THR A 257 -14.67 23.95 11.28
N GLU A 258 -14.99 22.91 12.04
CA GLU A 258 -14.91 22.93 13.50
C GLU A 258 -13.47 23.13 13.98
N ARG A 259 -12.52 22.40 13.40
CA ARG A 259 -11.08 22.55 13.70
C ARG A 259 -10.58 23.94 13.37
N ALA A 260 -10.97 24.50 12.22
CA ALA A 260 -10.63 25.87 11.86
C ALA A 260 -11.17 26.86 12.90
N LEU A 261 -12.45 26.75 13.28
CA LEU A 261 -13.06 27.60 14.31
C LEU A 261 -12.39 27.44 15.68
N ALA A 262 -12.03 26.23 16.08
CA ALA A 262 -11.32 25.97 17.33
C ALA A 262 -9.92 26.63 17.32
N ASN A 263 -9.20 26.55 16.19
CA ASN A 263 -7.91 27.20 15.99
C ASN A 263 -8.04 28.73 16.03
N TRP A 264 -9.06 29.29 15.37
CA TRP A 264 -9.35 30.73 15.44
C TRP A 264 -9.66 31.19 16.86
N ARG A 265 -10.50 30.45 17.60
CA ARG A 265 -10.78 30.74 19.01
C ARG A 265 -9.53 30.65 19.89
N ARG A 266 -8.59 29.75 19.58
CA ARG A 266 -7.32 29.65 20.28
C ARG A 266 -6.43 30.86 19.95
N LEU A 267 -6.32 31.22 18.68
CA LEU A 267 -5.52 32.36 18.22
C LEU A 267 -6.01 33.66 18.85
N THR A 268 -7.31 33.97 18.76
CA THR A 268 -7.87 35.22 19.29
C THR A 268 -7.72 35.32 20.80
N ARG A 269 -7.95 34.23 21.55
CA ARG A 269 -7.71 34.19 23.00
C ARG A 269 -6.24 34.47 23.34
N GLN A 270 -5.31 33.91 22.58
CA GLN A 270 -3.89 34.18 22.78
C GLN A 270 -3.56 35.64 22.46
N LEU A 271 -4.00 36.18 21.32
CA LEU A 271 -3.77 37.58 20.97
C LEU A 271 -4.31 38.55 22.02
N LEU A 272 -5.53 38.32 22.54
CA LEU A 272 -6.11 39.12 23.61
C LEU A 272 -5.31 39.00 24.92
N LEU A 273 -4.81 37.80 25.25
CA LEU A 273 -3.93 37.60 26.39
C LEU A 273 -2.61 38.37 26.22
N TRP A 274 -1.99 38.28 25.04
CA TRP A 274 -0.78 39.02 24.70
C TRP A 274 -1.00 40.53 24.82
N GLN A 275 -2.11 41.06 24.29
CA GLN A 275 -2.45 42.49 24.43
C GLN A 275 -2.61 42.89 25.90
N ARG A 276 -3.28 42.07 26.72
CA ARG A 276 -3.44 42.33 28.16
C ARG A 276 -2.12 42.30 28.91
N VAL A 277 -1.24 41.36 28.55
CA VAL A 277 0.10 41.24 29.14
C VAL A 277 0.94 42.45 28.77
N GLU A 278 0.97 42.82 27.49
CA GLU A 278 1.67 44.01 26.98
C GLU A 278 1.19 45.28 27.67
N ALA A 279 -0.13 45.51 27.79
CA ALA A 279 -0.68 46.66 28.49
C ALA A 279 -0.26 46.71 29.97
N ARG A 280 -0.18 45.57 30.66
CA ARG A 280 0.34 45.50 32.04
C ARG A 280 1.83 45.83 32.13
N PHE A 281 2.64 45.36 31.18
CA PHE A 281 4.06 45.69 31.15
C PHE A 281 4.31 47.15 30.77
N GLN A 282 3.51 47.74 29.88
CA GLN A 282 3.56 49.17 29.57
C GLN A 282 3.19 50.02 30.79
N LEU A 283 2.13 49.64 31.52
CA LEU A 283 1.76 50.29 32.78
C LEU A 283 2.86 50.16 33.84
N ALA A 284 3.53 48.99 33.93
CA ALA A 284 4.66 48.79 34.82
C ALA A 284 5.88 49.66 34.42
N ARG A 285 6.17 49.81 33.12
CA ARG A 285 7.22 50.72 32.62
C ARG A 285 6.92 52.18 33.00
N THR A 286 5.66 52.62 32.92
CA THR A 286 5.27 53.97 33.33
C THR A 286 5.28 54.17 34.85
N ALA A 287 5.03 53.12 35.63
CA ALA A 287 5.07 53.18 37.10
C ALA A 287 6.51 53.26 37.64
N VAL A 288 7.48 52.63 36.97
CA VAL A 288 8.91 52.68 37.33
C VAL A 288 9.55 54.04 37.00
N LEU A 289 8.95 54.84 36.11
CA LEU A 289 9.46 56.16 35.70
C LEU A 289 8.83 57.35 36.44
N ARG A 290 8.09 57.15 37.55
CA ARG A 290 7.75 58.27 38.45
C ARG A 290 8.95 58.60 39.34
N PRO A 291 9.59 59.77 39.22
CA PRO A 291 10.60 60.19 40.19
C PRO A 291 9.88 60.65 41.46
N SER A 292 9.99 59.87 42.53
CA SER A 292 9.71 60.35 43.88
C SER A 292 10.84 61.30 44.31
N HIS A 293 10.64 62.60 44.11
CA HIS A 293 11.46 63.65 44.71
C HIS A 293 10.91 64.03 46.09
N VAL A 294 11.61 63.65 47.16
CA VAL A 294 11.77 64.46 48.38
C VAL A 294 13.19 64.20 48.93
N PRO A 295 14.04 65.22 49.16
CA PRO A 295 15.39 65.05 49.69
C PRO A 295 15.46 65.13 51.24
N THR A 296 16.26 64.20 51.79
CA THR A 296 17.22 64.31 52.90
C THR A 296 16.86 65.08 54.18
N GLN A 297 16.93 64.40 55.34
CA GLN A 297 17.92 64.70 56.40
C GLN A 297 18.16 63.48 57.32
N LEU A 298 19.43 63.25 57.64
CA LEU A 298 19.98 62.22 58.52
C LEU A 298 19.87 62.61 60.00
N SER A 299 19.74 61.63 60.90
CA SER A 299 20.52 61.55 62.16
C SER A 299 20.46 60.14 62.77
N PRO A 300 21.53 59.68 63.47
CA PRO A 300 21.74 58.28 63.82
C PRO A 300 21.41 57.97 65.29
N SER A 301 21.00 56.73 65.59
CA SER A 301 21.15 56.15 66.94
C SER A 301 21.15 54.63 66.90
N SER A 302 21.63 54.05 68.00
CA SER A 302 22.51 52.91 68.10
C SER A 302 21.85 51.63 68.65
N ARG A 303 22.69 50.59 68.78
CA ARG A 303 22.52 49.25 69.41
C ARG A 303 21.90 48.16 68.51
N ALA A 304 22.60 47.09 68.13
CA ALA A 304 23.45 46.10 68.83
C ALA A 304 22.70 44.78 69.10
N VAL A 305 23.24 43.73 68.46
CA VAL A 305 23.39 42.33 68.92
C VAL A 305 22.14 41.43 68.99
N GLY A 306 22.26 40.28 68.32
CA GLY A 306 21.47 39.08 68.60
C GLY A 306 21.44 38.08 67.45
N GLY A 307 22.52 37.32 67.25
CA GLY A 307 22.53 36.16 66.35
C GLY A 307 21.86 34.94 66.99
N THR A 308 21.37 34.00 66.16
CA THR A 308 21.11 32.55 66.42
C THR A 308 20.60 31.98 65.08
N THR A 309 21.46 31.38 64.25
CA THR A 309 21.78 29.95 64.10
C THR A 309 20.64 29.01 63.63
N HIS A 310 20.99 28.26 62.56
CA HIS A 310 20.54 26.93 62.13
C HIS A 310 19.05 26.63 61.91
N ARG A 311 18.71 26.17 60.70
CA ARG A 311 18.61 24.72 60.43
C ARG A 311 18.49 24.39 58.93
N ALA A 312 19.39 23.53 58.48
CA ALA A 312 19.38 22.86 57.20
C ALA A 312 18.46 21.62 57.18
N ARG A 313 17.86 21.34 56.02
CA ARG A 313 17.51 19.98 55.52
C ARG A 313 17.63 20.04 53.99
N ARG A 314 18.73 19.61 53.38
CA ARG A 314 19.08 18.23 52.96
C ARG A 314 18.02 17.51 52.13
N GLY A 315 18.33 17.40 50.83
CA GLY A 315 18.01 16.32 49.88
C GLY A 315 18.87 16.58 48.64
N ARG A 316 20.09 16.03 48.52
CA ARG A 316 20.47 14.68 48.00
C ARG A 316 19.78 14.34 46.67
N ALA A 317 20.43 13.86 45.61
CA ALA A 317 21.76 13.94 45.02
C ALA A 317 21.67 13.08 43.74
N GLY A 318 22.49 13.43 42.73
CA GLY A 318 22.91 12.51 41.66
C GLY A 318 22.04 12.55 40.39
N ASN A 319 22.59 12.47 39.18
CA ASN A 319 23.97 12.31 38.76
C ASN A 319 23.97 12.41 37.23
N GLN A 320 24.74 13.29 36.59
CA GLN A 320 25.16 13.09 35.19
C GLN A 320 26.59 13.59 35.02
N ARG A 321 27.43 12.66 34.56
CA ARG A 321 28.88 12.79 34.36
C ARG A 321 29.20 13.68 33.16
N ALA A 322 30.23 14.49 33.34
CA ALA A 322 31.00 15.12 32.27
C ALA A 322 32.10 14.18 31.77
N ASN A 323 32.41 14.26 30.47
CA ASN A 323 33.73 14.01 29.89
C ASN A 323 33.84 14.90 28.64
N GLY A 324 34.84 15.80 28.61
CA GLY A 324 35.35 16.44 27.38
C GLY A 324 36.38 15.54 26.68
N PRO A 325 37.05 15.93 25.58
CA PRO A 325 37.58 17.28 25.30
C PRO A 325 37.34 17.82 23.86
N GLY A 326 37.69 19.09 23.60
CA GLY A 326 37.62 19.77 22.28
C GLY A 326 38.68 19.33 21.27
N PRO A 327 38.70 19.85 20.01
CA PRO A 327 39.06 21.25 19.76
C PRO A 327 38.29 21.98 18.63
N SER A 328 38.63 23.26 18.49
CA SER A 328 38.21 24.30 17.53
C SER A 328 38.03 23.88 16.07
N THR A 329 37.04 24.45 15.36
CA THR A 329 37.16 25.17 14.07
C THR A 329 35.83 25.87 13.72
N GLN A 330 35.96 27.03 13.08
CA GLN A 330 34.95 27.99 12.63
C GLN A 330 33.87 27.40 11.70
N ALA A 331 32.60 27.82 11.86
CA ALA A 331 31.68 28.20 10.77
C ALA A 331 30.26 28.55 11.27
N ALA A 332 29.86 29.80 11.04
CA ALA A 332 28.52 30.28 10.68
C ALA A 332 27.28 29.79 11.47
N ASN A 333 27.01 30.44 12.60
CA ASN A 333 25.64 30.58 13.13
C ASN A 333 25.04 31.87 12.56
N GLN A 334 24.31 31.78 11.44
CA GLN A 334 23.39 32.84 11.05
C GLN A 334 22.17 32.75 11.98
N GLY A 335 22.24 33.51 13.08
CA GLY A 335 21.12 33.73 13.97
C GLY A 335 20.01 34.51 13.27
N TRP A 336 18.77 34.21 13.66
CA TRP A 336 17.55 34.90 13.25
C TRP A 336 17.74 36.42 13.18
N GLN A 337 17.63 36.98 11.97
CA GLN A 337 17.66 38.43 11.78
C GLN A 337 16.40 39.07 12.38
N ARG A 338 16.60 40.12 13.16
CA ARG A 338 15.55 40.98 13.68
C ARG A 338 15.13 41.94 12.55
N LEU A 339 13.98 41.70 11.93
CA LEU A 339 13.39 42.65 10.98
C LEU A 339 12.79 43.85 11.73
N ASN A 340 13.24 45.04 11.35
CA ASN A 340 12.70 46.38 11.62
C ASN A 340 12.45 46.80 13.09
N SER A 341 13.42 47.53 13.64
CA SER A 341 13.16 48.64 14.56
C SER A 341 12.87 49.91 13.75
N GLY A 342 11.67 49.97 13.19
CA GLY A 342 11.10 51.19 12.63
C GLY A 342 9.74 51.39 13.28
N GLU A 343 9.47 52.60 13.76
CA GLU A 343 8.21 53.01 14.39
C GLU A 343 7.06 53.04 13.38
N GLU A 344 6.71 51.91 12.77
CA GLU A 344 5.46 51.74 12.05
C GLU A 344 4.89 50.36 12.35
N SER A 345 3.67 50.36 12.88
CA SER A 345 2.92 49.16 13.24
C SER A 345 2.69 48.29 11.99
N VAL A 346 3.42 47.18 11.88
CA VAL A 346 3.31 46.20 10.76
C VAL A 346 2.03 45.35 10.84
N PHE A 347 1.16 45.60 11.82
CA PHE A 347 -0.21 45.10 11.78
C PHE A 347 -1.12 46.27 11.41
N PRO A 348 -1.90 46.21 10.31
CA PRO A 348 -2.99 47.17 10.16
C PRO A 348 -3.81 47.07 11.44
N ARG A 349 -4.08 48.20 12.11
CA ARG A 349 -4.93 48.27 13.30
C ARG A 349 -6.13 47.36 13.04
N LEU A 350 -6.11 46.21 13.69
CA LEU A 350 -7.12 45.18 13.51
C LEU A 350 -8.44 45.87 13.86
N LEU A 351 -9.32 46.04 12.85
CA LEU A 351 -10.69 46.54 12.95
C LEU A 351 -11.08 46.90 14.38
N GLU A 352 -11.14 48.20 14.70
CA GLU A 352 -11.68 48.64 15.98
C GLU A 352 -13.04 47.97 16.15
N VAL A 353 -13.18 47.12 17.17
CA VAL A 353 -14.41 46.36 17.45
C VAL A 353 -15.61 47.31 17.62
N ALA A 354 -15.36 48.60 17.86
CA ALA A 354 -16.32 49.69 17.87
C ALA A 354 -16.98 49.96 16.49
N ASP A 355 -16.29 49.73 15.37
CA ASP A 355 -16.82 49.99 14.03
C ASP A 355 -17.74 48.87 13.54
N LEU A 356 -17.50 47.62 13.96
CA LEU A 356 -18.42 46.51 13.67
C LEU A 356 -19.73 46.62 14.44
N ALA A 357 -19.70 47.20 15.65
CA ALA A 357 -20.89 47.44 16.47
C ALA A 357 -21.81 48.54 15.91
N GLN A 358 -21.29 49.39 15.02
CA GLN A 358 -22.03 50.49 14.38
C GLN A 358 -22.67 50.10 13.04
N SER A 359 -22.32 48.93 12.48
CA SER A 359 -22.98 48.42 11.26
C SER A 359 -24.37 47.84 11.59
N ARG A 360 -25.37 48.73 11.54
CA ARG A 360 -26.78 48.40 11.71
C ARG A 360 -27.24 47.49 10.56
N ALA A 361 -27.56 46.24 10.86
CA ALA A 361 -28.18 45.33 9.90
C ALA A 361 -29.51 45.91 9.37
N PRO A 362 -29.84 45.78 8.07
CA PRO A 362 -31.14 46.16 7.56
C PRO A 362 -32.23 45.30 8.24
N GLY A 363 -33.24 45.98 8.77
CA GLY A 363 -34.26 45.41 9.65
C GLY A 363 -35.00 44.23 9.02
N ARG A 364 -35.09 43.14 9.79
CA ARG A 364 -35.96 42.00 9.49
C ARG A 364 -37.42 42.42 9.73
N PRO A 365 -38.37 42.19 8.80
CA PRO A 365 -39.75 42.62 9.00
C PRO A 365 -40.40 41.81 10.14
N LEU A 366 -41.14 42.52 10.99
CA LEU A 366 -41.92 41.96 12.11
C LEU A 366 -42.92 40.94 11.57
N ARG A 367 -42.77 39.67 11.96
CA ARG A 367 -43.85 38.68 11.84
C ARG A 367 -44.86 38.92 12.96
N ARG A 368 -46.08 39.28 12.58
CA ARG A 368 -47.26 39.33 13.45
C ARG A 368 -47.43 38.00 14.20
N ALA A 369 -47.59 38.11 15.52
CA ALA A 369 -47.96 36.99 16.37
C ALA A 369 -49.46 36.69 16.19
N THR A 370 -49.77 35.56 15.58
CA THR A 370 -51.07 34.89 15.74
C THR A 370 -50.85 33.68 16.63
N GLY A 371 -51.41 33.73 17.84
CA GLY A 371 -51.29 32.67 18.82
C GLY A 371 -52.06 31.43 18.43
N LEU A 372 -51.55 30.25 18.80
CA LEU A 372 -52.37 29.06 18.95
C LEU A 372 -51.72 28.05 19.90
N ARG A 373 -52.32 27.99 21.09
CA ARG A 373 -52.62 26.81 21.93
C ARG A 373 -51.50 25.82 22.26
N GLN A 374 -51.13 25.85 23.54
CA GLN A 374 -50.57 24.75 24.31
C GLN A 374 -51.41 23.47 24.15
N ARG A 375 -50.77 22.35 23.85
CA ARG A 375 -51.28 21.01 24.15
C ARG A 375 -50.24 20.25 24.98
N ALA A 376 -50.69 19.91 26.18
CA ALA A 376 -50.00 19.04 27.13
C ALA A 376 -49.62 17.70 26.50
N ARG A 377 -48.43 17.20 26.85
CA ARG A 377 -48.10 15.77 26.73
C ARG A 377 -47.66 15.28 28.10
N GLY A 378 -48.40 14.27 28.55
CA GLY A 378 -48.33 13.68 29.88
C GLY A 378 -47.07 12.85 30.12
N ARG A 379 -46.82 12.71 31.42
CA ARG A 379 -45.94 11.74 32.06
C ARG A 379 -46.39 10.31 31.76
N THR A 380 -45.47 9.42 31.44
CA THR A 380 -45.58 8.00 31.79
C THR A 380 -44.20 7.39 32.08
N SER A 381 -44.05 6.99 33.35
CA SER A 381 -43.40 5.80 33.91
C SER A 381 -42.00 5.34 33.46
N ALA A 382 -41.16 5.25 34.49
CA ALA A 382 -39.98 4.40 34.59
C ALA A 382 -40.26 2.92 34.29
N SER A 383 -39.25 2.23 33.72
CA SER A 383 -39.15 0.77 33.75
C SER A 383 -37.69 0.35 33.83
N THR A 384 -37.42 -0.39 34.91
CA THR A 384 -36.16 -1.00 35.32
C THR A 384 -35.97 -2.34 34.60
N ARG A 385 -34.78 -2.58 33.99
CA ARG A 385 -34.17 -3.90 33.72
C ARG A 385 -32.84 -3.63 33.01
N GLY A 386 -31.68 -4.20 33.35
CA GLY A 386 -31.37 -5.41 34.08
C GLY A 386 -30.11 -5.97 33.42
N ARG A 387 -28.94 -5.56 33.93
CA ARG A 387 -27.61 -5.85 33.39
C ARG A 387 -27.27 -7.33 33.64
N ARG A 388 -27.39 -8.22 32.64
CA ARG A 388 -26.91 -9.61 32.73
C ARG A 388 -25.56 -9.76 32.03
N ARG A 389 -24.50 -9.86 32.85
CA ARG A 389 -23.19 -10.43 32.49
C ARG A 389 -23.38 -11.92 32.24
N ARG A 390 -23.00 -12.41 31.06
CA ARG A 390 -22.80 -13.85 30.79
C ARG A 390 -21.35 -14.21 31.10
N THR A 391 -21.14 -14.98 32.17
CA THR A 391 -19.92 -15.72 32.45
C THR A 391 -19.94 -17.02 31.65
N ARG A 392 -18.88 -17.30 30.89
CA ARG A 392 -18.71 -18.54 30.13
C ARG A 392 -17.93 -19.52 31.01
N ARG A 393 -18.61 -20.59 31.46
CA ARG A 393 -18.00 -21.71 32.18
C ARG A 393 -17.07 -22.49 31.24
N LYS A 394 -15.87 -22.79 31.73
CA LYS A 394 -14.90 -23.74 31.16
C LYS A 394 -15.09 -25.07 31.91
N ALA A 395 -15.44 -26.13 31.17
CA ALA A 395 -15.21 -27.53 31.52
C ALA A 395 -14.43 -28.08 30.30
N SER A 396 -13.44 -28.95 30.38
CA SER A 396 -13.22 -30.07 31.28
C SER A 396 -11.71 -30.39 31.41
N SER A 397 -11.39 -31.10 32.47
CA SER A 397 -10.08 -31.65 32.85
C SER A 397 -9.97 -33.13 32.47
N SER A 398 -8.77 -33.51 32.01
CA SER A 398 -7.94 -34.68 32.38
C SER A 398 -8.43 -36.15 32.32
N SER A 399 -7.51 -36.97 31.78
CA SER A 399 -7.16 -38.38 32.09
C SER A 399 -8.19 -39.46 31.75
N SER A 400 -7.84 -40.65 31.25
CA SER A 400 -6.67 -41.50 31.52
C SER A 400 -6.57 -42.64 30.50
N ASP A 401 -5.35 -43.15 30.38
CA ASP A 401 -4.84 -44.45 29.91
C ASP A 401 -5.80 -45.64 29.79
N ALA A 402 -5.58 -46.46 28.74
CA ALA A 402 -5.64 -47.92 28.80
C ALA A 402 -4.91 -48.55 27.59
N GLU A 403 -3.88 -49.35 27.90
CA GLU A 403 -3.19 -50.30 27.03
C GLU A 403 -4.13 -51.41 26.53
N SER A 404 -3.89 -51.95 25.33
CA SER A 404 -4.07 -53.40 25.06
C SER A 404 -3.38 -53.84 23.77
N ASN A 405 -2.50 -54.83 23.94
CA ASN A 405 -1.93 -55.75 22.96
C ASN A 405 -2.98 -56.53 22.15
N MET A 406 -2.58 -56.94 20.92
CA MET A 406 -2.76 -58.27 20.26
C MET A 406 -2.88 -58.06 18.74
N SER A 407 -1.88 -58.39 17.91
CA SER A 407 -1.41 -59.72 17.46
C SER A 407 -1.90 -60.04 16.04
N LEU A 408 -0.93 -60.31 15.16
CA LEU A 408 -0.93 -61.19 13.98
C LEU A 408 -2.27 -61.74 13.45
N ALA A 409 -2.49 -61.57 12.14
CA ALA A 409 -2.76 -62.69 11.24
C ALA A 409 -2.59 -62.25 9.77
N SER A 410 -1.49 -62.69 9.18
CA SER A 410 -1.40 -63.08 7.78
C SER A 410 -2.54 -64.02 7.39
N ASN A 411 -3.16 -63.81 6.24
CA ASN A 411 -3.67 -64.92 5.42
C ASN A 411 -3.63 -64.56 3.94
N SER A 412 -2.92 -65.44 3.23
CA SER A 412 -2.87 -65.69 1.81
C SER A 412 -4.20 -66.24 1.26
N THR A 413 -4.21 -66.48 -0.05
CA THR A 413 -5.23 -67.17 -0.89
C THR A 413 -6.33 -66.20 -1.34
N THR A 414 -6.52 -65.90 -2.62
CA THR A 414 -6.35 -66.65 -3.89
C THR A 414 -5.80 -65.78 -5.01
#